data_AF-A0A7S1IIV8-F1
#
_entry.id   AF-A0A7S1IIV8-F1
#
_cell.length_a   1.000
_cell.length_b   1.000
_cell.length_c   1.000
_cell.angle_alpha   90.00
_cell.angle_beta   90.00
_cell.angle_gamma   90.00
#
_symmetry.space_group_name_H-M   'P 1'
#
loop_
_entity.id
_entity.type
_entity.pdbx_description
1 polymer ?
#
loop_
_entity_poly.entity_id
_entity_poly.type
_entity_poly.pdbx_seq_one_letter_code
_entity_poly.pdbx_strand_id
1 'polypeptide(L)'
;ATIPPRASSSSLMEKVESICFPAIGSGLRGYPREIASTIALQALLDDGINPIQYTEVRFWETLTFSHWVSQCDADPRLAPCEEEELCHALWQGRHLEAHQAHRRAELESQGQRAQQVEVCCIQ
;
A
#
# COMPACT_ATOMS: atom_id res chain seq x y z
N ALA A 1 26.78 16.25 26.83
CA ALA A 1 26.56 16.00 25.39
C ALA A 1 25.32 16.78 24.98
N THR A 2 25.45 17.70 24.03
CA THR A 2 24.34 18.51 23.53
C THR A 2 23.52 17.63 22.58
N ILE A 3 22.25 17.40 22.90
CA ILE A 3 21.36 16.62 22.03
C ILE A 3 21.10 17.46 20.77
N PRO A 4 21.36 16.95 19.56
CA PRO A 4 21.08 17.70 18.34
C PRO A 4 19.56 17.95 18.23
N PRO A 5 19.15 19.11 17.68
CA PRO A 5 17.74 19.39 17.46
C PRO A 5 17.13 18.32 16.54
N ARG A 6 15.92 17.84 16.87
CA ARG A 6 15.13 16.97 15.99
C ARG A 6 14.97 17.68 14.64
N ALA A 7 15.45 17.06 13.57
CA ALA A 7 15.13 17.49 12.21
C ALA A 7 13.61 17.65 12.09
N SER A 8 13.15 18.79 11.55
CA SER A 8 11.72 19.03 11.38
C SER A 8 11.13 17.92 10.51
N SER A 9 10.15 17.19 11.06
CA SER A 9 9.53 16.03 10.42
C SER A 9 8.84 16.34 9.10
N SER A 10 8.64 17.63 8.78
CA SER A 10 8.08 18.10 7.52
C SER A 10 8.88 17.64 6.30
N SER A 11 10.22 17.61 6.37
CA SER A 11 11.06 17.38 5.17
C SER A 11 11.12 15.94 4.66
N LEU A 12 10.72 14.96 5.49
CA LEU A 12 10.80 13.54 5.17
C LEU A 12 9.50 13.05 4.50
N MET A 13 8.34 13.47 5.02
CA MET A 13 7.05 13.14 4.39
C MET A 13 6.85 13.83 3.04
N GLU A 14 7.44 15.02 2.85
CA GLU A 14 7.42 15.73 1.55
C GLU A 14 8.13 14.97 0.40
N LYS A 15 8.88 13.90 0.70
CA LYS A 15 9.65 13.14 -0.30
C LYS A 15 9.17 11.71 -0.56
N VAL A 16 8.16 11.24 0.18
CA VAL A 16 7.68 9.87 0.02
C VAL A 16 6.53 9.86 -0.98
N GLU A 17 6.83 9.46 -2.21
CA GLU A 17 5.85 9.35 -3.30
C GLU A 17 5.00 8.07 -3.18
N SER A 18 5.57 7.02 -2.60
CA SER A 18 4.92 5.72 -2.45
C SER A 18 5.31 4.99 -1.17
N ILE A 19 4.42 4.12 -0.68
CA ILE A 19 4.68 3.26 0.48
C ILE A 19 4.06 1.87 0.27
N CYS A 20 4.70 0.85 0.84
CA CYS A 20 4.18 -0.52 0.84
C CYS A 20 4.08 -1.04 2.28
N PHE A 21 2.93 -1.61 2.63
CA PHE A 21 2.67 -2.21 3.94
C PHE A 21 2.53 -3.73 3.84
N PRO A 22 2.97 -4.50 4.84
CA PRO A 22 2.55 -5.88 5.01
C PRO A 22 1.16 -5.95 5.66
N ALA A 23 0.59 -7.15 5.75
CA ALA A 23 -0.58 -7.42 6.58
C ALA A 23 -0.22 -7.32 8.09
N ILE A 24 -0.32 -6.12 8.67
CA ILE A 24 0.08 -5.87 10.05
C ILE A 24 -0.93 -6.51 11.02
N GLY A 25 -0.42 -7.31 11.96
CA GLY A 25 -1.21 -7.86 13.08
C GLY A 25 -1.94 -9.18 12.78
N SER A 26 -2.17 -9.54 11.52
CA SER A 26 -2.87 -10.77 11.12
C SER A 26 -2.02 -12.04 11.11
N GLY A 27 -0.69 -11.92 11.28
CA GLY A 27 0.24 -13.05 11.40
C GLY A 27 0.25 -13.67 12.80
N LEU A 28 1.44 -13.90 13.38
CA LEU A 28 1.61 -14.55 14.69
C LEU A 28 0.87 -13.86 15.86
N ARG A 29 0.54 -12.58 15.71
CA ARG A 29 -0.23 -11.83 16.71
C ARG A 29 -1.70 -12.26 16.78
N GLY A 30 -2.19 -13.04 15.81
CA GLY A 30 -3.50 -13.68 15.84
C GLY A 30 -4.67 -12.70 15.79
N TYR A 31 -4.46 -11.48 15.30
CA TYR A 31 -5.56 -10.54 15.17
C TYR A 31 -6.52 -11.03 14.07
N PRO A 32 -7.86 -10.99 14.29
CA PRO A 32 -8.80 -11.42 13.27
C PRO A 32 -8.57 -10.68 11.96
N ARG A 33 -8.42 -11.43 10.86
CA ARG A 33 -7.98 -10.91 9.56
C ARG A 33 -8.92 -9.82 9.05
N GLU A 34 -10.21 -10.02 9.25
CA GLU A 34 -11.29 -9.13 8.83
C GLU A 34 -11.24 -7.81 9.60
N ILE A 35 -10.92 -7.85 10.89
CA ILE A 35 -10.81 -6.63 11.70
C ILE A 35 -9.51 -5.89 11.36
N ALA A 36 -8.40 -6.62 11.20
CA ALA A 36 -7.12 -6.03 10.80
C ALA A 36 -7.23 -5.34 9.43
N SER A 37 -7.91 -5.96 8.46
CA SER A 37 -8.12 -5.40 7.13
C SER A 37 -8.96 -4.14 7.17
N THR A 38 -10.08 -4.17 7.89
CA THR A 38 -10.96 -3.01 8.03
C THR A 38 -10.25 -1.82 8.66
N ILE A 39 -9.50 -2.04 9.75
CA ILE A 39 -8.74 -0.98 10.42
C ILE A 39 -7.67 -0.40 9.48
N ALA A 40 -6.93 -1.27 8.79
CA ALA A 40 -5.87 -0.83 7.90
C ALA A 40 -6.43 -0.05 6.70
N LEU A 41 -7.46 -0.56 6.01
CA LEU A 41 -8.08 0.13 4.88
C LEU A 41 -8.66 1.48 5.30
N GLN A 42 -9.33 1.56 6.47
CA GLN A 42 -9.81 2.83 7.01
C GLN A 42 -8.67 3.85 7.21
N ALA A 43 -7.53 3.41 7.77
CA ALA A 43 -6.39 4.29 7.97
C ALA A 43 -5.71 4.70 6.66
N LEU A 44 -5.69 3.82 5.66
CA LEU A 44 -5.07 4.08 4.36
C LEU A 44 -5.89 5.01 3.47
N LEU A 45 -7.22 4.98 3.64
CA LEU A 45 -8.19 5.77 2.88
C LEU A 45 -8.58 7.09 3.56
N ASP A 46 -8.07 7.35 4.77
CA ASP A 46 -8.25 8.62 5.47
C ASP A 46 -7.14 9.60 5.06
N ASP A 47 -7.49 10.60 4.25
CA ASP A 47 -6.57 11.63 3.77
C ASP A 47 -5.89 12.43 4.90
N GLY A 48 -6.50 12.46 6.11
CA GLY A 48 -5.92 13.08 7.29
C GLY A 48 -4.82 12.23 7.94
N ILE A 49 -4.74 10.95 7.61
CA ILE A 49 -3.80 9.97 8.18
C ILE A 49 -2.75 9.57 7.14
N ASN A 50 -3.16 9.34 5.90
CA ASN A 50 -2.29 8.91 4.82
C ASN A 50 -2.19 9.99 3.73
N PRO A 51 -1.15 10.85 3.75
CA PRO A 51 -0.96 11.87 2.73
C PRO A 51 -0.32 11.31 1.43
N ILE A 52 -0.03 10.02 1.37
CA ILE A 52 0.74 9.39 0.29
C ILE A 52 -0.19 9.04 -0.86
N GLN A 53 0.20 9.45 -2.08
CA GLN A 53 -0.61 9.29 -3.29
C GLN A 53 -0.77 7.82 -3.69
N TYR A 54 0.29 7.03 -3.51
CA TYR A 54 0.29 5.63 -3.91
C TYR A 54 0.69 4.73 -2.74
N THR A 55 -0.24 3.86 -2.34
CA THR A 55 -0.02 2.89 -1.26
C THR A 55 -0.25 1.48 -1.76
N GLU A 56 0.67 0.58 -1.45
CA GLU A 56 0.49 -0.86 -1.67
C GLU A 56 0.33 -1.58 -0.35
N VAL A 57 -0.49 -2.63 -0.34
CA VAL A 57 -0.55 -3.60 0.75
C VAL A 57 -0.25 -4.98 0.19
N ARG A 58 0.82 -5.61 0.69
CA ARG A 58 1.31 -6.90 0.21
C ARG A 58 1.08 -8.02 1.22
N PHE A 59 0.56 -9.13 0.73
CA PHE A 59 0.23 -10.32 1.50
C PHE A 59 1.14 -11.47 1.10
N TRP A 60 1.59 -12.25 2.09
CA TRP A 60 2.29 -13.51 1.83
C TRP A 60 1.33 -14.71 1.73
N GLU A 61 0.10 -14.56 2.25
CA GLU A 61 -0.87 -15.63 2.34
C GLU A 61 -2.11 -15.30 1.51
N THR A 62 -2.44 -16.15 0.55
CA THR A 62 -3.60 -16.02 -0.35
C THR A 62 -4.92 -15.91 0.39
N LEU A 63 -5.05 -16.60 1.53
CA LEU A 63 -6.25 -16.51 2.36
C LEU A 63 -6.44 -15.08 2.90
N THR A 64 -5.37 -14.48 3.44
CA THR A 64 -5.43 -13.11 3.95
C THR A 64 -5.69 -12.12 2.81
N PHE A 65 -5.06 -12.30 1.65
CA PHE A 65 -5.34 -11.50 0.45
C PHE A 65 -6.82 -11.56 0.03
N SER A 66 -7.39 -12.76 -0.10
CA SER A 66 -8.77 -12.96 -0.56
C SER A 66 -9.78 -12.22 0.33
N HIS A 67 -9.55 -12.22 1.65
CA HIS A 67 -10.37 -11.46 2.59
C HIS A 67 -10.28 -9.94 2.35
N TRP A 68 -9.09 -9.42 2.08
CA TRP A 68 -8.92 -7.99 1.79
C TRP A 68 -9.52 -7.59 0.44
N VAL A 69 -9.35 -8.39 -0.60
CA VAL A 69 -9.95 -8.14 -1.92
C VAL A 69 -11.47 -8.08 -1.84
N SER A 70 -12.09 -8.98 -1.07
CA SER A 70 -13.55 -8.96 -0.87
C SER A 70 -14.07 -7.66 -0.22
N GLN A 71 -13.19 -6.88 0.42
CA GLN A 71 -13.52 -5.56 0.98
C GLN A 71 -13.23 -4.42 -0.01
N CYS A 72 -12.45 -4.65 -1.06
CA CYS A 72 -12.11 -3.66 -2.07
C CYS A 72 -13.29 -3.33 -3.00
N ASP A 73 -14.15 -4.30 -3.29
CA ASP A 73 -15.35 -4.11 -4.14
C ASP A 73 -16.30 -3.01 -3.63
N ALA A 74 -16.15 -2.57 -2.37
CA ALA A 74 -16.99 -1.55 -1.74
C ALA A 74 -16.48 -0.10 -1.89
N ASP A 75 -15.19 0.12 -2.23
CA ASP A 75 -14.62 1.48 -2.31
C ASP A 75 -13.83 1.68 -3.61
N PRO A 76 -14.20 2.65 -4.47
CA PRO A 76 -13.58 2.86 -5.78
C PRO A 76 -12.12 3.32 -5.72
N ARG A 77 -11.60 3.68 -4.54
CA ARG A 77 -10.18 4.01 -4.33
C ARG A 77 -9.30 2.78 -4.10
N LEU A 78 -9.94 1.64 -3.84
CA LEU A 78 -9.28 0.35 -3.69
C LEU A 78 -9.30 -0.39 -5.01
N ALA A 79 -8.15 -0.93 -5.41
CA ALA A 79 -8.05 -1.80 -6.57
C ALA A 79 -7.32 -3.10 -6.21
N PRO A 80 -7.87 -4.28 -6.56
CA PRO A 80 -7.07 -5.50 -6.55
C PRO A 80 -5.97 -5.37 -7.61
N CYS A 81 -4.74 -5.74 -7.27
CA CYS A 81 -3.68 -5.84 -8.26
C CYS A 81 -3.97 -7.06 -9.15
N GLU A 82 -4.26 -6.83 -10.42
CA GLU A 82 -4.60 -7.90 -11.38
C GLU A 82 -3.37 -8.75 -11.78
N GLU A 83 -2.17 -8.36 -11.38
CA GLU A 83 -0.92 -8.94 -11.86
C GLU A 83 -0.21 -9.81 -10.80
N GLU A 84 -0.80 -10.97 -10.49
CA GLU A 84 -0.22 -11.97 -9.57
C GLU A 84 1.20 -12.43 -10.00
N GLU A 85 1.43 -12.58 -11.31
CA GLU A 85 2.75 -12.94 -11.87
C GLU A 85 3.79 -11.80 -11.73
N LEU A 86 3.33 -10.54 -11.76
CA LEU A 86 4.22 -9.38 -11.63
C LEU A 86 4.63 -9.19 -10.17
N CYS A 87 3.77 -9.51 -9.21
CA CYS A 87 4.09 -9.50 -7.78
C CYS A 87 5.31 -10.37 -7.42
N HIS A 88 5.42 -11.56 -8.01
CA HIS A 88 6.59 -12.44 -7.90
C HIS A 88 7.86 -11.82 -8.49
N ALA A 89 7.75 -11.20 -9.66
CA ALA A 89 8.88 -10.57 -10.35
C ALA A 89 9.40 -9.35 -9.57
N LEU A 90 8.49 -8.49 -9.11
CA LEU A 90 8.76 -7.29 -8.30
C LEU A 90 9.50 -7.63 -7.00
N TRP A 91 9.16 -8.75 -6.36
CA TRP A 91 9.82 -9.20 -5.12
C TRP A 91 11.30 -9.57 -5.31
N GLN A 92 11.68 -10.01 -6.51
CA GLN A 92 13.09 -10.29 -6.83
C GLN A 92 13.87 -9.02 -7.18
N GLY A 93 13.26 -7.84 -7.01
CA GLY A 93 13.81 -6.54 -7.44
C GLY A 93 13.90 -6.40 -8.96
N ARG A 94 13.48 -7.43 -9.70
CA ARG A 94 13.40 -7.41 -11.16
C ARG A 94 12.09 -6.68 -11.47
N HIS A 95 12.16 -5.54 -12.15
CA HIS A 95 10.99 -4.77 -12.61
C HIS A 95 10.28 -3.86 -11.59
N LEU A 96 10.74 -3.73 -10.34
CA LEU A 96 10.11 -2.83 -9.36
C LEU A 96 10.06 -1.38 -9.83
N GLU A 97 11.20 -0.86 -10.28
CA GLU A 97 11.29 0.51 -10.80
C GLU A 97 10.45 0.69 -12.08
N ALA A 98 10.42 -0.31 -12.96
CA ALA A 98 9.66 -0.25 -14.21
C ALA A 98 8.15 -0.25 -13.95
N HIS A 99 7.68 -1.05 -12.99
CA HIS A 99 6.28 -1.07 -12.57
C HIS A 99 5.88 0.23 -11.87
N GLN A 100 6.69 0.72 -10.93
CA GLN A 100 6.44 2.01 -10.29
C GLN A 100 6.40 3.16 -11.30
N ALA A 101 7.27 3.14 -12.32
CA ALA A 101 7.26 4.11 -13.40
C ALA A 101 6.02 3.99 -14.30
N HIS A 102 5.57 2.77 -14.59
CA HIS A 102 4.35 2.52 -15.36
C HIS A 102 3.11 3.03 -14.62
N ARG A 103 2.93 2.63 -13.34
CA ARG A 103 1.81 3.08 -12.50
C ARG A 103 1.79 4.60 -12.33
N ARG A 104 2.96 5.22 -12.18
CA ARG A 104 3.08 6.68 -12.16
C ARG A 104 2.57 7.32 -13.44
N ALA A 105 2.99 6.82 -14.60
CA ALA A 105 2.54 7.35 -15.90
C ALA A 105 1.02 7.19 -16.09
N GLU A 106 0.44 6.07 -15.64
CA GLU A 106 -1.00 5.86 -15.65
C GLU A 106 -1.73 6.87 -14.76
N LEU A 107 -1.29 7.03 -13.51
CA LEU A 107 -1.85 8.01 -12.56
C LEU A 107 -1.76 9.45 -13.09
N GLU A 108 -0.62 9.84 -13.67
CA GLU A 108 -0.44 11.14 -14.30
C GLU A 108 -1.39 11.35 -15.50
N SER A 109 -1.61 10.30 -16.30
CA SER A 109 -2.49 10.35 -17.47
C SER A 109 -3.98 10.47 -17.11
N GLN A 110 -4.39 9.97 -15.94
CA GLN A 110 -5.78 10.00 -15.47
C GLN A 110 -6.20 11.37 -14.87
N GLY A 111 -5.28 12.34 -14.79
CA GLY A 111 -5.61 13.73 -14.50
C GLY A 111 -6.11 14.01 -13.08
N GLN A 112 -5.94 13.10 -12.13
CA GLN A 112 -6.28 13.30 -10.73
C GLN A 112 -5.22 12.78 -9.76
N ARG A 113 -4.96 13.58 -8.72
CA ARG A 113 -4.26 13.23 -7.47
C ARG A 113 -5.14 12.33 -6.57
N ALA A 114 -5.87 11.38 -7.13
CA ALA A 114 -6.66 10.47 -6.32
C ALA A 114 -5.69 9.53 -5.58
N GLN A 115 -5.81 9.45 -4.26
CA GLN A 115 -5.08 8.45 -3.48
C GLN A 115 -5.51 7.06 -3.96
N GLN A 116 -4.53 6.26 -4.38
CA GLN A 116 -4.76 4.89 -4.81
C GLN A 116 -4.13 3.92 -3.82
N VAL A 117 -4.92 2.93 -3.41
CA VAL A 117 -4.44 1.83 -2.58
C VAL A 117 -4.59 0.53 -3.36
N GLU A 118 -3.48 -0.14 -3.59
CA GLU A 118 -3.44 -1.46 -4.22
C GLU A 118 -3.22 -2.56 -3.20
N VAL A 119 -3.92 -3.67 -3.40
CA VAL A 119 -3.83 -4.87 -2.56
C VAL A 119 -3.26 -6.01 -3.43
N CYS A 120 -2.14 -6.61 -3.01
CA CYS A 120 -1.39 -7.58 -3.80
C CYS A 120 -1.04 -8.85 -3.00
N CYS A 121 -1.21 -10.05 -3.57
CA CYS A 121 -0.68 -11.29 -3.01
C CYS A 121 0.69 -11.63 -3.62
N ILE A 122 1.62 -12.05 -2.79
CA ILE A 122 2.90 -12.64 -3.17
C ILE A 122 2.76 -14.13 -2.88
N GLN A 123 2.67 -14.97 -3.91
CA GLN A 123 2.84 -16.42 -3.75
C GLN A 123 4.32 -16.80 -3.85
#